data_AF-A0A7X3VFC2-F1
#
_entry.id   AF-A0A7X3VFC2-F1
#
_cell.length_a   1.000
_cell.length_b   1.000
_cell.length_c   1.000
_cell.angle_alpha   90.00
_cell.angle_beta   90.00
_cell.angle_gamma   90.00
#
_symmetry.space_group_name_H-M   'P 1'
#
loop_
_entity.id
_entity.type
_entity.pdbx_description
1 polymer ?
#
loop_
_entity_poly.entity_id
_entity_poly.type
_entity_poly.pdbx_seq_one_letter_code
_entity_poly.pdbx_strand_id
1 'polypeptide(L)'
;MVKSTTGIYLIGAGTVLVGGSAIVGLGLARRYCTKLQDRIIRLEMRIRLEKILPSDLQAAIPTLTIPQLIGLRFASDTEMPDLARKVVVENIEDRTAIKKMVKDWQGDYDRV
;
A
#
# COMPACT_ATOMS: atom_id res chain seq x y z
N MET A 1 2.84 50.04 -27.34
CA MET A 1 2.90 49.64 -25.92
C MET A 1 2.17 48.32 -25.59
N VAL A 2 1.20 47.86 -26.41
CA VAL A 2 0.38 46.65 -26.15
C VAL A 2 1.12 45.30 -26.27
N LYS A 3 2.18 45.20 -27.08
CA LYS A 3 2.91 43.92 -27.31
C LYS A 3 3.62 43.35 -26.05
N SER A 4 4.04 44.20 -25.12
CA SER A 4 4.77 43.78 -23.91
C SER A 4 3.85 43.07 -22.92
N THR A 5 2.66 43.61 -22.69
CA THR A 5 1.68 43.06 -21.74
C THR A 5 1.14 41.71 -22.20
N THR A 6 0.82 41.56 -23.49
CA THR A 6 0.38 40.27 -24.07
C THR A 6 1.45 39.18 -23.94
N GLY A 7 2.73 39.53 -24.11
CA GLY A 7 3.84 38.59 -23.92
C GLY A 7 3.97 38.12 -22.46
N ILE A 8 3.81 39.03 -21.50
CA ILE A 8 3.82 38.69 -20.06
C ILE A 8 2.67 37.75 -19.71
N TYR A 9 1.46 38.00 -20.24
CA TYR A 9 0.32 37.09 -20.02
C TYR A 9 0.54 35.71 -20.63
N LEU A 10 1.13 35.62 -21.83
CA LEU A 10 1.47 34.34 -22.48
C LEU A 10 2.49 33.54 -21.67
N ILE A 11 3.55 34.20 -21.16
CA ILE A 11 4.56 33.56 -20.31
C ILE A 11 3.94 33.12 -18.97
N GLY A 12 3.09 33.96 -18.37
CA GLY A 12 2.37 33.62 -17.14
C GLY A 12 1.46 32.40 -17.34
N ALA A 13 0.67 32.38 -18.40
CA ALA A 13 -0.20 31.25 -18.75
C ALA A 13 0.61 29.96 -19.00
N GLY A 14 1.70 30.06 -19.77
CA GLY A 14 2.60 28.92 -20.02
C GLY A 14 3.21 28.35 -18.74
N THR A 15 3.63 29.22 -17.82
CA THR A 15 4.23 28.81 -16.54
C THR A 15 3.21 28.08 -15.66
N VAL A 16 1.96 28.57 -15.61
CA VAL A 16 0.87 27.91 -14.87
C VAL A 16 0.55 26.54 -15.45
N LEU A 17 0.54 26.39 -16.78
CA LEU A 17 0.30 25.10 -17.43
C LEU A 17 1.43 24.09 -17.17
N VAL A 18 2.69 24.52 -17.22
CA VAL A 18 3.84 23.65 -16.91
C VAL A 18 3.81 23.25 -15.42
N GLY A 19 3.56 24.20 -14.51
CA GLY A 19 3.43 23.90 -13.09
C GLY A 19 2.28 22.93 -12.80
N GLY A 20 1.10 23.17 -13.40
CA GLY A 20 -0.06 22.31 -13.26
C GLY A 20 0.18 20.89 -13.79
N SER A 21 0.77 20.76 -14.98
CA SER A 21 1.11 19.46 -15.56
C SER A 21 2.14 18.69 -14.74
N ALA A 22 3.14 19.38 -14.16
CA ALA A 22 4.10 18.76 -13.26
C ALA A 22 3.42 18.22 -11.98
N ILE A 23 2.52 18.98 -11.36
CA ILE A 23 1.77 18.53 -10.17
C ILE A 23 0.91 17.30 -10.49
N VAL A 24 0.20 17.32 -11.62
CA VAL A 24 -0.61 16.18 -12.07
C VAL A 24 0.29 14.97 -12.34
N GLY A 25 1.40 15.15 -13.03
CA GLY A 25 2.38 14.10 -13.32
C GLY A 25 2.91 13.43 -12.06
N LEU A 26 3.32 14.23 -11.06
CA LEU A 26 3.79 13.72 -9.76
C LEU A 26 2.68 12.97 -9.01
N GLY A 27 1.45 13.49 -9.02
CA GLY A 27 0.31 12.82 -8.40
C GLY A 27 0.00 11.47 -9.02
N LEU A 28 0.07 11.36 -10.35
CA LEU A 28 -0.10 10.09 -11.07
C LEU A 28 1.04 9.12 -10.76
N ALA A 29 2.29 9.56 -10.84
CA ALA A 29 3.45 8.73 -10.54
C ALA A 29 3.34 8.13 -9.13
N ARG A 30 3.00 8.95 -8.13
CA ARG A 30 2.79 8.47 -6.76
C ARG A 30 1.69 7.42 -6.68
N ARG A 31 0.53 7.63 -7.31
CA ARG A 31 -0.59 6.66 -7.34
C ARG A 31 -0.19 5.33 -7.99
N TYR A 32 0.58 5.38 -9.08
CA TYR A 32 1.07 4.18 -9.75
C TYR A 32 2.05 3.41 -8.85
N CYS A 33 3.01 4.10 -8.24
CA CYS A 33 3.97 3.49 -7.32
C CYS A 33 3.29 2.82 -6.13
N THR A 34 2.33 3.49 -5.46
CA THR A 34 1.61 2.90 -4.32
C THR A 34 0.77 1.69 -4.74
N LYS A 35 0.11 1.76 -5.90
CA LYS A 35 -0.67 0.62 -6.43
C LYS A 35 0.22 -0.57 -6.78
N LEU A 36 1.41 -0.32 -7.34
CA LEU A 36 2.38 -1.37 -7.61
C LEU A 36 2.89 -2.00 -6.30
N GLN A 37 3.19 -1.17 -5.30
CA GLN A 37 3.59 -1.63 -3.97
C GLN A 37 2.53 -2.52 -3.32
N ASP A 38 1.24 -2.18 -3.40
CA ASP A 38 0.16 -3.01 -2.84
C ASP A 38 0.04 -4.36 -3.55
N ARG A 39 0.29 -4.40 -4.87
CA ARG A 39 0.30 -5.65 -5.64
C ARG A 39 1.47 -6.54 -5.25
N ILE A 40 2.65 -5.95 -5.05
CA ILE A 40 3.85 -6.67 -4.62
C ILE A 40 3.62 -7.24 -3.21
N ILE A 41 3.17 -6.43 -2.26
CA ILE A 41 2.85 -6.90 -0.89
C ILE A 41 1.86 -8.06 -0.92
N ARG A 42 0.81 -7.97 -1.74
CA ARG A 42 -0.17 -9.05 -1.87
C ARG A 42 0.48 -10.35 -2.32
N LEU A 43 1.38 -10.31 -3.31
CA LEU A 43 2.06 -11.49 -3.83
C LEU A 43 3.04 -12.06 -2.80
N GLU A 44 3.90 -11.23 -2.22
CA GLU A 44 4.86 -11.64 -1.20
C GLU A 44 4.17 -12.28 0.01
N MET A 45 3.12 -11.64 0.51
CA MET A 45 2.36 -12.17 1.64
C MET A 45 1.64 -13.46 1.29
N ARG A 46 1.06 -13.61 0.10
CA ARG A 46 0.44 -14.88 -0.30
C ARG A 46 1.46 -16.00 -0.35
N ILE A 47 2.62 -15.78 -0.97
CA ILE A 47 3.71 -16.77 -1.04
C ILE A 47 4.20 -17.13 0.38
N ARG A 48 4.32 -16.14 1.28
CA ARG A 48 4.70 -16.38 2.67
C ARG A 48 3.66 -17.22 3.39
N LEU A 49 2.38 -16.82 3.32
CA LEU A 49 1.27 -17.51 3.98
C LEU A 49 1.09 -18.95 3.46
N GLU A 50 1.25 -19.18 2.16
CA GLU A 50 1.19 -20.52 1.57
C GLU A 50 2.23 -21.48 2.18
N LYS A 51 3.40 -20.95 2.59
CA LYS A 51 4.49 -21.75 3.17
C LYS A 51 4.32 -22.02 4.66
N ILE A 52 3.75 -21.09 5.41
CA ILE A 52 3.74 -21.14 6.88
C ILE A 52 2.37 -21.49 7.47
N LEU A 53 1.27 -21.28 6.73
CA LEU A 53 -0.06 -21.58 7.24
C LEU A 53 -0.36 -23.09 7.18
N PRO A 54 -1.03 -23.62 8.21
CA PRO A 54 -1.53 -24.98 8.20
C PRO A 54 -2.61 -25.17 7.10
N SER A 55 -2.81 -26.41 6.69
CA SER A 55 -3.67 -26.77 5.55
C SER A 55 -5.11 -26.28 5.66
N ASP A 56 -5.63 -26.15 6.87
CA ASP A 56 -7.00 -25.68 7.12
C ASP A 56 -7.18 -24.18 6.85
N LEU A 57 -6.10 -23.38 6.91
CA LEU A 57 -6.13 -21.94 6.61
C LEU A 57 -5.74 -21.58 5.18
N GLN A 58 -5.26 -22.54 4.40
CA GLN A 58 -4.86 -22.31 3.00
C GLN A 58 -6.02 -21.75 2.16
N ALA A 59 -7.25 -22.22 2.41
CA ALA A 59 -8.45 -21.74 1.72
C ALA A 59 -8.81 -20.27 2.02
N ALA A 60 -8.31 -19.71 3.13
CA ALA A 60 -8.56 -18.32 3.52
C ALA A 60 -7.57 -17.33 2.90
N ILE A 61 -6.40 -17.78 2.43
CA ILE A 61 -5.39 -16.92 1.79
C ILE A 61 -5.96 -16.05 0.66
N PRO A 62 -6.79 -16.56 -0.29
CA PRO A 62 -7.34 -15.74 -1.34
C PRO A 62 -8.37 -14.71 -0.85
N THR A 63 -9.02 -14.93 0.30
CA THR A 63 -10.06 -14.04 0.86
C THR A 63 -9.48 -12.85 1.61
N LEU A 64 -8.22 -12.93 2.06
CA LEU A 64 -7.53 -11.83 2.72
C LEU A 64 -7.40 -10.61 1.81
N THR A 65 -7.86 -9.47 2.32
CA THR A 65 -7.83 -8.17 1.65
C THR A 65 -6.43 -7.54 1.72
N ILE A 66 -6.14 -6.56 0.85
CA ILE A 66 -4.85 -5.83 0.90
C ILE A 66 -4.61 -5.20 2.28
N PRO A 67 -5.56 -4.47 2.90
CA PRO A 67 -5.35 -3.90 4.23
C PRO A 67 -4.98 -4.94 5.28
N GLN A 68 -5.62 -6.10 5.26
CA GLN A 68 -5.31 -7.22 6.16
C GLN A 68 -3.90 -7.75 5.92
N LEU A 69 -3.51 -8.01 4.67
CA LEU A 69 -2.16 -8.48 4.32
C LEU A 69 -1.09 -7.46 4.73
N ILE A 70 -1.34 -6.16 4.56
CA ILE A 70 -0.44 -5.10 5.01
C ILE A 70 -0.32 -5.09 6.55
N GLY A 71 -1.41 -5.39 7.27
CA GLY A 71 -1.37 -5.49 8.73
C GLY A 71 -0.57 -6.71 9.20
N LEU A 72 -0.85 -7.87 8.61
CA LEU A 72 -0.24 -9.16 8.95
C LEU A 72 1.25 -9.23 8.66
N ARG A 73 1.75 -8.48 7.67
CA ARG A 73 3.17 -8.56 7.25
C ARG A 73 4.18 -8.33 8.38
N PHE A 74 3.79 -7.57 9.40
CA PHE A 74 4.63 -7.21 10.54
C PHE A 74 4.65 -8.29 11.64
N ALA A 75 3.81 -9.32 11.56
CA ALA A 75 3.84 -10.45 12.48
C ALA A 75 5.01 -11.38 12.16
N SER A 76 5.57 -12.04 13.17
CA SER A 76 6.55 -13.12 12.96
C SER A 76 5.89 -14.41 12.48
N ASP A 77 6.68 -15.31 11.89
CA ASP A 77 6.16 -16.57 11.33
C ASP A 77 5.57 -17.49 12.40
N THR A 78 6.02 -17.37 13.66
CA THR A 78 5.57 -18.20 14.78
C THR A 78 4.15 -17.85 15.22
N GLU A 79 3.77 -16.56 15.22
CA GLU A 79 2.43 -16.11 15.61
C GLU A 79 1.46 -15.94 14.42
N MET A 80 1.96 -16.01 13.18
CA MET A 80 1.16 -15.79 11.98
C MET A 80 -0.08 -16.71 11.86
N PRO A 81 0.00 -18.03 12.11
CA PRO A 81 -1.16 -18.91 11.94
C PRO A 81 -2.33 -18.54 12.87
N ASP A 82 -2.03 -18.22 14.12
CA ASP A 82 -3.04 -17.84 15.11
C ASP A 82 -3.61 -16.45 14.82
N LEU A 83 -2.76 -15.51 14.41
CA LEU A 83 -3.20 -14.15 14.04
C LEU A 83 -4.06 -14.17 12.77
N ALA A 84 -3.67 -14.91 11.73
CA ALA A 84 -4.47 -15.11 10.52
C ALA A 84 -5.79 -15.80 10.83
N ARG A 85 -5.75 -16.83 11.70
CA ARG A 85 -6.84 -17.37 12.54
C ARG A 85 -7.89 -16.32 12.86
N LYS A 86 -7.46 -15.45 13.75
CA LYS A 86 -8.29 -14.43 14.37
C LYS A 86 -8.82 -13.43 13.35
N VAL A 87 -7.97 -12.95 12.45
CA VAL A 87 -8.35 -11.95 11.43
C VAL A 87 -9.46 -12.47 10.52
N VAL A 88 -9.41 -13.74 10.12
CA VAL A 88 -10.42 -14.36 9.26
C VAL A 88 -11.71 -14.63 10.04
N VAL A 89 -11.62 -15.22 11.23
CA VAL A 89 -12.80 -15.61 12.03
C VAL A 89 -13.57 -14.39 12.54
N GLU A 90 -12.86 -13.36 13.02
CA GLU A 90 -13.48 -12.14 13.55
C GLU A 90 -13.75 -11.09 12.46
N ASN A 91 -13.46 -11.41 11.19
CA ASN A 91 -13.56 -10.52 10.03
C ASN A 91 -12.96 -9.12 10.29
N ILE A 92 -11.72 -9.08 10.79
CA ILE A 92 -11.06 -7.82 11.15
C ILE A 92 -10.55 -7.16 9.87
N GLU A 93 -11.20 -6.10 9.42
CA GLU A 93 -10.84 -5.41 8.17
C GLU A 93 -9.79 -4.30 8.38
N ASP A 94 -9.75 -3.70 9.58
CA ASP A 94 -8.86 -2.58 9.85
C ASP A 94 -7.40 -3.01 10.03
N ARG A 95 -6.54 -2.50 9.14
CA ARG A 95 -5.09 -2.67 9.20
C ARG A 95 -4.51 -2.23 10.54
N THR A 96 -5.01 -1.15 11.13
CA THR A 96 -4.43 -0.59 12.36
C THR A 96 -4.71 -1.50 13.55
N ALA A 97 -5.93 -2.03 13.64
CA ALA A 97 -6.30 -3.06 14.61
C ALA A 97 -5.40 -4.29 14.49
N ILE A 98 -5.13 -4.77 13.27
CA ILE A 98 -4.24 -5.92 13.03
C ILE A 98 -2.83 -5.65 13.53
N LYS A 99 -2.26 -4.49 13.19
CA LYS A 99 -0.92 -4.08 13.66
C LYS A 99 -0.83 -4.02 15.19
N LYS A 100 -1.91 -3.66 15.88
CA LYS A 100 -1.95 -3.62 17.36
C LYS A 100 -2.02 -5.00 18.00
N MET A 101 -2.41 -6.04 17.27
CA MET A 101 -2.48 -7.41 17.77
C MET A 101 -1.15 -8.17 17.61
N VAL A 102 -0.24 -7.67 16.78
CA VAL A 102 1.12 -8.22 16.58
C VAL A 102 1.89 -8.13 17.89
N LYS A 103 2.43 -9.25 18.38
CA LYS A 103 3.24 -9.28 19.61
C LYS A 103 4.73 -9.26 19.29
N ASP A 104 5.14 -9.95 18.23
CA ASP A 104 6.52 -10.01 17.78
C ASP A 104 6.66 -9.25 16.46
N TRP A 105 7.05 -7.98 16.60
CA TRP A 105 7.07 -7.02 15.50
C TRP A 105 8.30 -7.17 14.60
N GLN A 106 8.04 -7.52 13.34
CA GLN A 106 9.03 -7.60 12.27
C GLN A 106 8.96 -6.33 11.40
N GLY A 107 9.91 -5.41 11.61
CA GLY A 107 9.97 -4.14 10.88
C GLY A 107 10.22 -4.31 9.38
N ASP A 108 9.57 -3.46 8.57
CA ASP A 108 9.77 -3.39 7.12
C ASP A 108 10.83 -2.32 6.82
N TYR A 109 12.10 -2.73 6.85
CA TYR A 109 13.26 -1.83 6.68
C TYR A 109 13.54 -1.46 5.22
N ASP A 110 12.90 -2.12 4.25
CA ASP A 110 13.06 -1.79 2.82
C ASP A 110 12.24 -0.55 2.41
N ARG A 111 11.50 0.04 3.35
CA ARG A 111 10.56 1.14 3.12
C ARG A 111 10.77 2.37 4.02
N VAL A 112 11.89 2.45 4.75
CA VAL A 112 12.23 3.61 5.61
C VAL A 112 12.94 4.71 4.81
#